data_AF-A0A4U8TS23-F1
#
_entry.id   AF-A0A4U8TS23-F1
#
_cell.length_a   1.000
_cell.length_b   1.000
_cell.length_c   1.000
_cell.angle_alpha   90.00
_cell.angle_beta   90.00
_cell.angle_gamma   90.00
#
_symmetry.space_group_name_H-M   'P 1'
#
loop_
_entity.id
_entity.type
_entity.pdbx_description
1 polymer ?
#
loop_
_entity_poly.entity_id
_entity_poly.type
_entity_poly.pdbx_seq_one_letter_code
_entity_poly.pdbx_strand_id
1 'polypeptide(L)'
;MDITKVNHSGVQGMLANIYNVQNQPQNINEGKESEQKLNGVDSVNNEDQSIRSLQSFDIARRIEDRFSPSQELQKAREIGGDLEGGFRDKNSFEKLSNTLRKEGLIDSNEKVAMDYLKNNSSKVSFDEFDRIAANDNHSKEMKGLIDSVVNKMKFVDSVNGGIF
;
A
#
# COMPACT_ATOMS: atom_id res chain seq x y z
N MET A 1 -51.77 7.67 22.56
CA MET A 1 -51.46 6.24 22.74
C MET A 1 -50.12 5.98 22.10
N ASP A 2 -49.27 5.25 22.81
CA ASP A 2 -47.94 4.72 22.45
C ASP A 2 -48.03 3.77 21.23
N ILE A 3 -46.98 3.16 20.64
CA ILE A 3 -45.57 2.83 20.97
C ILE A 3 -44.79 2.74 19.62
N THR A 4 -43.45 2.67 19.44
CA THR A 4 -42.30 2.39 20.34
C THR A 4 -41.01 3.13 19.90
N LYS A 5 -39.99 3.08 20.75
CA LYS A 5 -38.56 3.36 20.60
C LYS A 5 -37.87 2.76 19.35
N VAL A 6 -36.85 3.45 18.82
CA VAL A 6 -35.76 2.88 18.01
C VAL A 6 -34.44 3.00 18.78
N ASN A 7 -33.67 1.92 18.89
CA ASN A 7 -32.42 1.89 19.65
C ASN A 7 -31.34 2.81 19.05
N HIS A 8 -30.61 3.52 19.92
CA HIS A 8 -29.28 4.02 19.63
C HIS A 8 -28.27 3.13 20.38
N SER A 9 -27.48 2.37 19.64
CA SER A 9 -26.46 1.49 20.21
C SER A 9 -25.17 1.52 19.40
N GLY A 10 -24.21 2.33 19.88
CA GLY A 10 -22.78 2.00 19.85
C GLY A 10 -22.01 2.14 18.53
N VAL A 11 -21.48 3.35 18.29
CA VAL A 11 -20.03 3.51 18.00
C VAL A 11 -19.54 4.77 18.72
N GLN A 12 -19.15 4.64 19.99
CA GLN A 12 -18.46 5.71 20.72
C GLN A 12 -16.98 5.37 20.88
N GLY A 13 -16.14 6.23 20.30
CA GLY A 13 -14.80 6.60 20.78
C GLY A 13 -13.80 5.50 21.13
N MET A 14 -12.90 5.18 20.20
CA MET A 14 -11.53 4.75 20.53
C MET A 14 -10.50 5.47 19.64
N LEU A 15 -10.38 6.78 19.86
CA LEU A 15 -9.21 7.58 19.50
C LEU A 15 -8.64 8.22 20.77
N ALA A 16 -7.66 7.58 21.42
CA ALA A 16 -6.70 8.22 22.32
C ALA A 16 -5.65 7.20 22.83
N ASN A 17 -4.53 7.75 23.31
CA ASN A 17 -3.44 7.11 24.07
C ASN A 17 -2.43 6.30 23.23
N ILE A 18 -1.42 6.91 22.59
CA ILE A 18 -0.30 7.75 23.09
C ILE A 18 0.85 6.91 23.66
N TYR A 19 2.04 7.17 23.10
CA TYR A 19 3.38 6.90 23.63
C TYR A 19 3.47 6.97 25.17
N ASN A 20 3.65 5.82 25.84
CA ASN A 20 4.62 5.69 26.93
C ASN A 20 4.77 4.22 27.37
N VAL A 21 5.95 3.63 27.18
CA VAL A 21 6.42 2.52 28.03
C VAL A 21 7.85 2.85 28.44
N GLN A 22 7.97 3.35 29.66
CA GLN A 22 9.21 3.81 30.26
C GLN A 22 9.80 2.66 31.08
N ASN A 23 11.10 2.37 30.92
CA ASN A 23 11.77 1.29 31.63
C ASN A 23 11.69 1.44 33.15
N GLN A 24 11.30 0.38 33.87
CA GLN A 24 11.91 0.00 35.15
C GLN A 24 11.56 -1.45 35.55
N PRO A 25 12.48 -2.20 36.20
CA PRO A 25 12.26 -3.58 36.60
C PRO A 25 11.56 -3.68 37.96
N GLN A 26 10.74 -4.72 38.17
CA GLN A 26 10.22 -5.04 39.50
C GLN A 26 11.13 -6.00 40.27
N ASN A 27 11.15 -5.79 41.58
CA ASN A 27 12.12 -6.34 42.51
C ASN A 27 11.67 -7.69 43.10
N ILE A 28 12.65 -8.50 43.53
CA ILE A 28 12.46 -9.83 44.11
C ILE A 28 12.15 -9.68 45.61
N ASN A 29 11.21 -10.50 46.12
CA ASN A 29 10.98 -10.89 47.53
C ASN A 29 9.74 -11.82 47.57
N GLU A 30 9.59 -12.81 48.45
CA GLU A 30 10.52 -13.55 49.30
C GLU A 30 9.77 -14.79 49.87
N GLY A 31 10.47 -15.89 50.15
CA GLY A 31 10.06 -16.90 51.15
C GLY A 31 8.88 -17.86 50.86
N LYS A 32 9.18 -19.17 50.82
CA LYS A 32 9.02 -20.04 52.00
C LYS A 32 9.63 -21.43 51.78
N GLU A 33 10.50 -21.82 52.71
CA GLU A 33 11.14 -23.13 52.75
C GLU A 33 10.22 -24.18 53.43
N SER A 34 10.43 -25.45 53.11
CA SER A 34 9.98 -26.58 53.92
C SER A 34 10.89 -27.78 53.64
N GLU A 35 11.79 -28.07 54.57
CA GLU A 35 12.73 -29.18 54.47
C GLU A 35 12.02 -30.51 54.72
N GLN A 36 12.26 -31.51 53.87
CA GLN A 36 12.11 -32.92 54.23
C GLN A 36 13.36 -33.70 53.81
N LYS A 37 13.79 -34.62 54.70
CA LYS A 37 15.13 -35.24 54.66
C LYS A 37 15.30 -36.28 53.56
N LEU A 38 16.55 -36.44 53.13
CA LEU A 38 17.03 -37.40 52.15
C LEU A 38 16.66 -38.86 52.47
N ASN A 39 16.50 -39.66 51.42
CA ASN A 39 17.00 -41.04 51.38
C ASN A 39 17.34 -41.46 49.94
N GLY A 40 18.61 -41.88 49.75
CA GLY A 40 18.99 -43.06 48.96
C GLY A 40 18.67 -43.17 47.46
N VAL A 41 19.74 -43.05 46.67
CA VAL A 41 20.15 -43.87 45.50
C VAL A 41 19.34 -43.90 44.18
N ASP A 42 20.12 -43.74 43.11
CA ASP A 42 20.06 -44.39 41.80
C ASP A 42 18.80 -44.28 40.94
N SER A 43 18.82 -43.29 40.03
CA SER A 43 18.82 -43.57 38.57
C SER A 43 19.09 -42.32 37.75
N VAL A 44 20.29 -42.19 37.18
CA VAL A 44 20.57 -41.21 36.11
C VAL A 44 19.99 -41.76 34.81
N ASN A 45 18.71 -41.46 34.53
CA ASN A 45 18.14 -41.61 33.18
C ASN A 45 16.88 -40.77 32.96
N ASN A 46 16.96 -39.47 33.24
CA ASN A 46 16.05 -38.50 32.61
C ASN A 46 16.56 -38.18 31.20
N GLU A 47 16.34 -39.09 30.24
CA GLU A 47 16.17 -38.65 28.85
C GLU A 47 14.84 -37.90 28.77
N ASP A 48 14.87 -36.61 29.12
CA ASP A 48 13.73 -35.72 28.97
C ASP A 48 13.48 -35.46 27.47
N GLN A 49 12.71 -36.36 26.86
CA GLN A 49 12.37 -36.31 25.43
C GLN A 49 11.54 -35.06 25.07
N SER A 50 11.04 -34.29 26.05
CA SER A 50 10.38 -33.01 25.80
C SER A 50 11.33 -31.91 25.32
N ILE A 51 12.65 -32.04 25.55
CA ILE A 51 13.64 -31.03 25.14
C ILE A 51 14.15 -31.29 23.71
N ARG A 52 14.21 -32.55 23.24
CA ARG A 52 14.65 -32.87 21.87
C ARG A 52 13.64 -32.43 20.80
N SER A 53 12.34 -32.36 21.11
CA SER A 53 11.30 -31.92 20.16
C SER A 53 11.30 -30.40 19.89
N LEU A 54 12.07 -29.61 20.66
CA LEU A 54 12.27 -28.18 20.42
C LEU A 54 13.47 -27.86 19.49
N GLN A 55 14.28 -28.87 19.12
CA GLN A 55 15.48 -28.66 18.30
C GLN A 55 15.26 -28.78 16.78
N SER A 56 14.03 -29.03 16.32
CA SER A 56 13.72 -29.23 14.89
C SER A 56 12.56 -28.38 14.38
N PHE A 57 12.46 -27.14 14.88
CA PHE A 57 11.84 -26.07 14.11
C PHE A 57 12.92 -25.02 13.82
N ASP A 58 13.22 -24.84 12.54
CA ASP A 58 13.95 -23.68 12.02
C ASP A 58 13.08 -22.41 12.21
N ILE A 59 12.91 -21.98 13.47
CA ILE A 59 12.22 -20.73 13.83
C ILE A 59 13.05 -19.52 13.37
N ALA A 60 14.33 -19.75 13.04
CA ALA A 60 15.14 -18.87 12.20
C ALA A 60 14.82 -19.02 10.69
N ARG A 61 13.58 -19.34 10.30
CA ARG A 61 13.02 -19.01 8.98
C ARG A 61 13.08 -17.49 8.85
N ARG A 62 14.23 -17.02 8.35
CA ARG A 62 14.58 -15.60 8.24
C ARG A 62 13.39 -14.87 7.63
N ILE A 63 12.83 -13.92 8.37
CA ILE A 63 11.88 -12.96 7.80
C ILE A 63 12.72 -12.10 6.87
N GLU A 64 12.72 -12.46 5.59
CA GLU A 64 13.40 -11.71 4.56
C GLU A 64 12.56 -10.48 4.21
N ASP A 65 12.86 -9.37 4.88
CA ASP A 65 12.39 -8.06 4.46
C ASP A 65 13.04 -7.71 3.12
N ARG A 66 12.24 -7.69 2.04
CA ARG A 66 12.67 -7.43 0.67
C ARG A 66 11.78 -6.36 0.05
N PHE A 67 12.37 -5.23 -0.30
CA PHE A 67 11.73 -4.24 -1.17
C PHE A 67 11.78 -4.73 -2.62
N SER A 68 10.63 -5.17 -3.16
CA SER A 68 10.45 -5.35 -4.60
C SER A 68 9.79 -4.12 -5.22
N PRO A 69 10.03 -3.82 -6.52
CA PRO A 69 9.26 -2.82 -7.25
C PRO A 69 7.75 -3.08 -7.14
N SER A 70 6.93 -2.02 -7.13
CA SER A 70 5.49 -2.17 -7.31
C SER A 70 5.20 -2.64 -8.74
N GLN A 71 4.07 -3.34 -8.93
CA GLN A 71 3.63 -3.77 -10.27
C GLN A 71 3.46 -2.58 -11.23
N GLU A 72 3.01 -1.43 -10.71
CA GLU A 72 2.88 -0.18 -11.46
C GLU A 72 4.24 0.36 -11.92
N LEU A 73 5.25 0.42 -11.04
CA LEU A 73 6.60 0.84 -11.38
C LEU A 73 7.27 -0.11 -12.37
N GLN A 74 7.06 -1.42 -12.22
CA GLN A 74 7.60 -2.41 -13.15
C GLN A 74 7.01 -2.20 -14.55
N LYS A 75 5.68 -2.16 -14.68
CA LYS A 75 4.99 -1.90 -15.95
C LYS A 75 5.41 -0.59 -16.58
N ALA A 76 5.49 0.49 -15.80
CA ALA A 76 5.88 1.81 -16.30
C ALA A 76 7.29 1.81 -16.92
N ARG A 77 8.24 1.03 -16.37
CA ARG A 77 9.59 0.87 -16.93
C ARG A 77 9.62 -0.02 -18.17
N GLU A 78 8.83 -1.09 -18.19
CA GLU A 78 8.81 -2.07 -19.30
C GLU A 78 8.32 -1.43 -20.61
N ILE A 79 7.47 -0.40 -20.52
CA ILE A 79 6.77 0.17 -21.68
C ILE A 79 7.39 1.47 -22.21
N GLY A 80 8.40 2.04 -21.53
CA GLY A 80 8.88 3.40 -21.77
C GLY A 80 9.17 3.75 -23.23
N GLY A 81 9.84 2.84 -23.96
CA GLY A 81 10.16 3.03 -25.38
C GLY A 81 8.93 3.05 -26.30
N ASP A 82 7.83 2.38 -25.93
CA ASP A 82 6.58 2.38 -26.70
C ASP A 82 5.78 3.69 -26.56
N LEU A 83 6.17 4.56 -25.62
CA LEU A 83 5.48 5.81 -25.32
C LEU A 83 6.24 7.07 -25.75
N GLU A 84 7.45 6.92 -26.28
CA GLU A 84 8.30 8.03 -26.73
C GLU A 84 7.57 8.91 -27.78
N GLY A 85 7.55 10.22 -27.55
CA GLY A 85 6.82 11.15 -28.42
C GLY A 85 5.30 11.04 -28.32
N GLY A 86 4.77 10.50 -27.22
CA GLY A 86 3.35 10.41 -26.93
C GLY A 86 2.62 11.77 -26.98
N PHE A 87 3.31 12.89 -26.74
CA PHE A 87 2.72 14.24 -26.83
C PHE A 87 2.96 14.96 -28.17
N ARG A 88 3.59 14.29 -29.15
CA ARG A 88 3.91 14.91 -30.45
C ARG A 88 2.67 15.38 -31.23
N ASP A 89 1.62 14.57 -31.24
CA ASP A 89 0.37 14.84 -31.95
C ASP A 89 -0.81 14.05 -31.34
N LYS A 90 -2.05 14.39 -31.70
CA LYS A 90 -3.25 13.76 -31.13
C LYS A 90 -3.37 12.26 -31.44
N ASN A 91 -2.75 11.77 -32.51
CA ASN A 91 -2.76 10.34 -32.85
C ASN A 91 -1.71 9.57 -32.03
N SER A 92 -0.52 10.16 -31.80
CA SER A 92 0.45 9.63 -30.83
C SER A 92 -0.14 9.57 -29.42
N PHE A 93 -0.90 10.60 -29.02
CA PHE A 93 -1.55 10.63 -27.71
C PHE A 93 -2.66 9.57 -27.55
N GLU A 94 -3.39 9.28 -28.62
CA GLU A 94 -4.35 8.17 -28.62
C GLU A 94 -3.66 6.81 -28.52
N LYS A 95 -2.51 6.62 -29.18
CA LYS A 95 -1.67 5.43 -29.00
C LYS A 95 -1.17 5.31 -27.56
N LEU A 96 -0.66 6.39 -26.97
CA LEU A 96 -0.28 6.46 -25.54
C LEU A 96 -1.44 5.99 -24.64
N SER A 97 -2.65 6.54 -24.83
CA SER A 97 -3.85 6.12 -24.10
C SER A 97 -4.17 4.63 -24.26
N ASN A 98 -4.06 4.11 -25.48
CA ASN A 98 -4.31 2.71 -25.76
C ASN A 98 -3.26 1.78 -25.12
N THR A 99 -1.97 2.13 -25.15
CA THR A 99 -0.90 1.38 -24.50
C THR A 99 -1.06 1.39 -22.98
N LEU A 100 -1.21 2.57 -22.36
CA LEU A 100 -1.44 2.69 -20.91
C LEU A 100 -2.65 1.86 -20.44
N ARG A 101 -3.72 1.79 -21.26
CA ARG A 101 -4.91 0.98 -20.96
C ARG A 101 -4.65 -0.52 -21.10
N LYS A 102 -3.98 -0.94 -22.18
CA LYS A 102 -3.61 -2.34 -22.46
C LYS A 102 -2.75 -2.92 -21.34
N GLU A 103 -1.77 -2.15 -20.87
CA GLU A 103 -0.84 -2.55 -19.81
C GLU A 103 -1.46 -2.38 -18.41
N GLY A 104 -2.67 -1.83 -18.32
CA GLY A 104 -3.43 -1.69 -17.08
C GLY A 104 -2.82 -0.71 -16.08
N LEU A 105 -2.14 0.33 -16.59
CA LEU A 105 -1.75 1.50 -15.79
C LEU A 105 -2.91 2.47 -15.61
N ILE A 106 -3.78 2.57 -16.62
CA ILE A 106 -5.05 3.31 -16.52
C ILE A 106 -6.27 2.39 -16.61
N ASP A 107 -7.37 2.81 -16.00
CA ASP A 107 -8.68 2.16 -16.09
C ASP A 107 -9.53 2.69 -17.27
N SER A 108 -10.79 2.23 -17.37
CA SER A 108 -11.70 2.65 -18.45
C SER A 108 -12.20 4.09 -18.32
N ASN A 109 -12.34 4.61 -17.10
CA ASN A 109 -12.79 5.99 -16.84
C ASN A 109 -11.65 6.98 -17.09
N GLU A 110 -10.43 6.61 -16.69
CA GLU A 110 -9.20 7.33 -17.00
C GLU A 110 -8.94 7.37 -18.51
N LYS A 111 -9.25 6.30 -19.25
CA LYS A 111 -9.25 6.35 -20.72
C LYS A 111 -10.21 7.42 -21.27
N VAL A 112 -11.44 7.49 -20.75
CA VAL A 112 -12.41 8.54 -21.14
C VAL A 112 -11.89 9.94 -20.81
N ALA A 113 -11.21 10.12 -19.67
CA ALA A 113 -10.56 11.39 -19.34
C ALA A 113 -9.38 11.73 -20.28
N MET A 114 -8.58 10.75 -20.72
CA MET A 114 -7.59 10.96 -21.78
C MET A 114 -8.24 11.37 -23.10
N ASP A 115 -9.30 10.70 -23.53
CA ASP A 115 -10.02 11.07 -24.76
C ASP A 115 -10.69 12.46 -24.62
N TYR A 116 -11.14 12.84 -23.42
CA TYR A 116 -11.58 14.20 -23.13
C TYR A 116 -10.44 15.23 -23.27
N LEU A 117 -9.27 14.98 -22.68
CA LEU A 117 -8.09 15.84 -22.81
C LEU A 117 -7.66 15.97 -24.28
N LYS A 118 -7.60 14.86 -25.03
CA LYS A 118 -7.29 14.84 -26.47
C LYS A 118 -8.21 15.76 -27.28
N ASN A 119 -9.50 15.76 -26.96
CA ASN A 119 -10.51 16.49 -27.73
C ASN A 119 -10.60 17.97 -27.33
N ASN A 120 -10.38 18.30 -26.05
CA ASN A 120 -10.53 19.66 -25.52
C ASN A 120 -9.22 20.45 -25.45
N SER A 121 -8.07 19.81 -25.63
CA SER A 121 -6.76 20.49 -25.69
C SER A 121 -6.50 21.13 -27.05
N SER A 122 -5.92 22.33 -27.02
CA SER A 122 -5.31 22.96 -28.19
C SER A 122 -3.97 22.31 -28.54
N LYS A 123 -3.22 21.86 -27.53
CA LYS A 123 -1.95 21.13 -27.64
C LYS A 123 -1.92 19.95 -26.67
N VAL A 124 -1.36 18.82 -27.10
CA VAL A 124 -1.07 17.70 -26.19
C VAL A 124 0.16 18.07 -25.36
N SER A 125 -0.03 18.41 -24.08
CA SER A 125 1.06 18.84 -23.17
C SER A 125 0.54 18.99 -21.74
N PHE A 126 1.39 18.77 -20.74
CA PHE A 126 1.03 18.91 -19.32
C PHE A 126 0.44 20.28 -18.98
N ASP A 127 1.05 21.39 -19.41
CA ASP A 127 0.56 22.75 -19.13
C ASP A 127 -0.89 22.97 -19.61
N GLU A 128 -1.25 22.41 -20.77
CA GLU A 128 -2.60 22.50 -21.33
C GLU A 128 -3.57 21.59 -20.59
N PHE A 129 -3.12 20.43 -20.10
CA PHE A 129 -3.94 19.53 -19.28
C PHE A 129 -4.21 20.11 -17.89
N ASP A 130 -3.19 20.71 -17.26
CA ASP A 130 -3.31 21.40 -15.98
C ASP A 130 -4.25 22.64 -16.13
N ARG A 131 -4.18 23.36 -17.27
CA ARG A 131 -5.15 24.43 -17.62
C ARG A 131 -6.59 23.91 -17.78
N ILE A 132 -6.76 22.71 -18.36
CA ILE A 132 -8.07 22.08 -18.50
C ILE A 132 -8.59 21.65 -17.12
N ALA A 133 -7.77 21.00 -16.27
CA ALA A 133 -8.15 20.58 -14.92
C ALA A 133 -8.58 21.74 -14.01
N ALA A 134 -7.94 22.91 -14.17
CA ALA A 134 -8.28 24.13 -13.45
C ALA A 134 -9.65 24.74 -13.83
N ASN A 135 -10.33 24.25 -14.89
CA ASN A 135 -11.61 24.80 -15.34
C ASN A 135 -12.76 24.49 -14.36
N ASP A 136 -13.35 25.52 -13.75
CA ASP A 136 -14.42 25.37 -12.75
C ASP A 136 -15.77 24.88 -13.30
N ASN A 137 -15.92 24.74 -14.62
CA ASN A 137 -17.11 24.13 -15.22
C ASN A 137 -17.10 22.58 -15.15
N HIS A 138 -16.02 21.96 -14.67
CA HIS A 138 -15.96 20.49 -14.51
C HIS A 138 -16.58 20.01 -13.21
N SER A 139 -17.24 18.85 -13.26
CA SER A 139 -17.65 18.14 -12.04
C SER A 139 -16.42 17.70 -11.24
N LYS A 140 -16.59 17.53 -9.91
CA LYS A 140 -15.52 17.02 -9.03
C LYS A 140 -14.97 15.67 -9.49
N GLU A 141 -15.84 14.82 -10.04
CA GLU A 141 -15.47 13.52 -10.60
C GLU A 141 -14.59 13.67 -11.85
N MET A 142 -14.94 14.58 -12.78
CA MET A 142 -14.13 14.84 -13.96
C MET A 142 -12.77 15.45 -13.60
N LYS A 143 -12.73 16.42 -12.66
CA LYS A 143 -11.46 16.96 -12.15
C LYS A 143 -10.59 15.84 -11.57
N GLY A 144 -11.13 15.00 -10.68
CA GLY A 144 -10.41 13.87 -10.09
C GLY A 144 -9.90 12.84 -11.12
N LEU A 145 -10.66 12.55 -12.17
CA LEU A 145 -10.21 11.67 -13.26
C LEU A 145 -9.09 12.31 -14.10
N ILE A 146 -9.20 13.60 -14.42
CA ILE A 146 -8.15 14.34 -15.13
C ILE A 146 -6.87 14.37 -14.28
N ASP A 147 -6.97 14.71 -12.99
CA ASP A 147 -5.85 14.74 -12.06
C ASP A 147 -5.18 13.36 -11.95
N SER A 148 -5.96 12.27 -11.85
CA SER A 148 -5.42 10.89 -11.82
C SER A 148 -4.63 10.57 -13.09
N VAL A 149 -5.20 10.87 -14.27
CA VAL A 149 -4.57 10.67 -15.57
C VAL A 149 -3.29 11.49 -15.74
N VAL A 150 -3.32 12.78 -15.38
CA VAL A 150 -2.17 13.66 -15.47
C VAL A 150 -1.06 13.21 -14.53
N ASN A 151 -1.38 12.82 -13.30
CA ASN A 151 -0.40 12.29 -12.35
C ASN A 151 0.20 10.95 -12.81
N LYS A 152 -0.59 10.05 -13.38
CA LYS A 152 -0.08 8.79 -13.97
C LYS A 152 0.82 9.02 -15.17
N MET A 153 0.48 9.97 -16.05
CA MET A 153 1.37 10.38 -17.13
C MET A 153 2.68 10.98 -16.59
N LYS A 154 2.62 11.92 -15.64
CA LYS A 154 3.80 12.50 -14.97
C LYS A 154 4.66 11.42 -14.28
N PHE A 155 4.04 10.41 -13.67
CA PHE A 155 4.74 9.26 -13.09
C PHE A 155 5.47 8.44 -14.15
N VAL A 156 4.77 7.97 -15.19
CA VAL A 156 5.37 7.17 -16.27
C VAL A 156 6.48 7.93 -16.99
N ASP A 157 6.31 9.23 -17.22
CA ASP A 157 7.33 10.10 -17.80
C ASP A 157 8.59 10.18 -16.91
N SER A 158 8.41 10.44 -15.60
CA SER A 158 9.50 10.51 -14.63
C SER A 158 10.27 9.21 -14.45
N VAL A 159 9.58 8.06 -14.57
CA VAL A 159 10.15 6.71 -14.46
C VAL A 159 11.03 6.38 -15.67
N ASN A 160 10.72 6.96 -16.84
CA ASN A 160 11.43 6.70 -18.10
C ASN A 160 12.39 7.83 -18.51
N GLY A 161 12.47 8.92 -17.73
CA GLY A 161 13.49 9.96 -17.89
C GLY A 161 13.08 11.18 -18.73
N GLY A 162 11.79 11.45 -18.90
CA GLY A 162 11.30 12.59 -19.68
C GLY A 162 11.17 12.27 -21.16
N ILE A 163 10.20 11.42 -21.51
CA ILE A 163 9.99 10.84 -22.85
C ILE A 163 8.80 11.45 -23.62
N PHE A 164 8.03 12.35 -23.00
CA PHE A 164 6.83 12.98 -23.59
C PHE A 164 7.10 14.35 -24.23
#